data_AF-A0A0F2DVW8-F1
#
_entry.id   AF-A0A0F2DVW8-F1
#
_cell.length_a   1.000
_cell.length_b   1.000
_cell.length_c   1.000
_cell.angle_alpha   90.00
_cell.angle_beta   90.00
_cell.angle_gamma   90.00
#
_symmetry.space_group_name_H-M   'P 1'
#
loop_
_entity.id
_entity.type
_entity.pdbx_description
1 polymer ?
#
loop_
_entity_poly.entity_id
_entity_poly.type
_entity_poly.pdbx_seq_one_letter_code
_entity_poly.pdbx_strand_id
1 'polypeptide(L)'
;MRIIELTISVEKMPLFGFLKSNPTQVWKNGEHYKFTYYEPVDEALTGFQYKGLYVSIKDENEVVEGWGLVRNLDIAMASPDLLTILKDLEVNKLTEQRQGLGVELKGWIFDLICNGIYTRYETSLFVRLLFVNGYSFNQLVDLFSAIVKRKDLASYFLEVARIFYKEVAFE
;
A
#
# COMPACT_ATOMS: atom_id res chain seq x y z
N MET A 1 -8.60 -11.13 -5.43
CA MET A 1 -8.64 -9.65 -5.40
C MET A 1 -8.25 -9.26 -4.01
N ARG A 2 -7.21 -8.43 -3.85
CA ARG A 2 -6.66 -8.12 -2.53
C ARG A 2 -7.64 -7.30 -1.71
N ILE A 3 -7.55 -7.43 -0.40
CA ILE A 3 -8.44 -6.81 0.58
C ILE A 3 -7.64 -5.89 1.47
N ILE A 4 -8.15 -4.68 1.65
CA ILE A 4 -7.67 -3.69 2.61
C ILE A 4 -8.51 -3.83 3.87
N GLU A 5 -7.88 -4.23 4.96
CA GLU A 5 -8.47 -4.19 6.30
C GLU A 5 -7.95 -2.97 7.05
N LEU A 6 -8.86 -2.09 7.48
CA LEU A 6 -8.57 -0.96 8.35
C LEU A 6 -9.08 -1.28 9.75
N THR A 7 -8.17 -1.63 10.66
CA THR A 7 -8.50 -1.88 12.07
C THR A 7 -8.20 -0.65 12.91
N ILE A 8 -9.19 -0.19 13.69
CA ILE A 8 -9.14 1.08 14.41
C ILE A 8 -9.76 0.90 15.80
N SER A 9 -9.08 1.42 16.83
CA SER A 9 -9.64 1.51 18.18
C SER A 9 -10.81 2.51 18.23
N VAL A 10 -11.87 2.20 19.00
CA VAL A 10 -13.04 3.05 19.19
C VAL A 10 -12.65 4.47 19.60
N GLU A 11 -11.66 4.62 20.48
CA GLU A 11 -11.18 5.92 20.96
C GLU A 11 -10.53 6.76 19.86
N LYS A 12 -9.91 6.10 18.87
CA LYS A 12 -9.22 6.76 17.75
C LYS A 12 -10.13 7.00 16.56
N MET A 13 -11.34 6.42 16.54
CA MET A 13 -12.31 6.58 15.45
C MET A 13 -12.58 8.03 15.02
N PRO A 14 -12.67 9.03 15.93
CA PRO A 14 -12.88 10.42 15.54
C PRO A 14 -11.78 11.01 14.64
N LEU A 15 -10.56 10.45 14.69
CA LEU A 15 -9.43 10.88 13.85
C LEU A 15 -9.59 10.43 12.39
N PHE A 16 -10.42 9.43 12.13
CA PHE A 16 -10.59 8.81 10.82
C PHE A 16 -11.97 9.13 10.21
N GLY A 17 -12.35 10.41 10.27
CA GLY A 17 -13.65 10.90 9.80
C GLY A 17 -13.95 10.61 8.33
N PHE A 18 -12.91 10.44 7.50
CA PHE A 18 -13.03 10.07 6.08
C PHE A 18 -13.72 8.71 5.86
N LEU A 19 -13.79 7.84 6.88
CA LEU A 19 -14.52 6.56 6.78
C LEU A 19 -16.04 6.76 6.72
N LYS A 20 -16.56 7.92 7.13
CA LYS A 20 -17.99 8.22 7.02
C LYS A 20 -18.43 8.37 5.56
N SER A 21 -17.57 8.91 4.70
CA SER A 21 -17.81 9.06 3.25
C SER A 21 -17.43 7.81 2.45
N ASN A 22 -16.91 6.77 3.10
CA ASN A 22 -16.51 5.51 2.48
C ASN A 22 -17.21 4.32 3.15
N PRO A 23 -18.52 4.12 2.91
CA PRO A 23 -19.26 3.02 3.53
C PRO A 23 -18.80 1.66 2.97
N THR A 24 -18.66 0.68 3.86
CA THR A 24 -18.36 -0.72 3.51
C THR A 24 -18.81 -1.66 4.64
N GLN A 25 -18.55 -2.96 4.50
CA GLN A 25 -18.72 -3.95 5.55
C GLN A 25 -17.82 -3.68 6.76
N VAL A 26 -18.40 -3.71 7.97
CA VAL A 26 -17.70 -3.42 9.22
C VAL A 26 -17.90 -4.52 10.24
N TRP A 27 -16.79 -4.92 10.84
CA TRP A 27 -16.71 -5.90 11.92
C TRP A 27 -16.27 -5.22 13.21
N LYS A 28 -16.62 -5.80 14.36
CA LYS A 28 -16.21 -5.32 15.68
C LYS A 28 -15.69 -6.48 16.52
N ASN A 29 -14.60 -6.24 17.24
CA ASN A 29 -14.08 -7.13 18.26
C ASN A 29 -13.65 -6.28 19.47
N GLY A 30 -14.39 -6.37 20.57
CA GLY A 30 -14.20 -5.52 21.74
C GLY A 30 -14.23 -4.03 21.39
N GLU A 31 -13.11 -3.34 21.65
CA GLU A 31 -12.93 -1.91 21.40
C GLU A 31 -12.33 -1.58 20.02
N HIS A 32 -12.37 -2.53 19.08
CA HIS A 32 -11.83 -2.32 17.74
C HIS A 32 -12.90 -2.52 16.68
N TYR A 33 -12.88 -1.64 15.67
CA TYR A 33 -13.63 -1.81 14.43
C TYR A 33 -12.68 -2.20 13.31
N LYS A 34 -13.17 -3.01 12.37
CA LYS A 34 -12.47 -3.37 11.15
C LYS A 34 -13.34 -3.07 9.95
N PHE A 35 -12.86 -2.19 9.07
CA PHE A 35 -13.47 -1.88 7.79
C PHE A 35 -12.76 -2.69 6.71
N THR A 36 -13.52 -3.31 5.83
CA THR A 36 -12.98 -4.18 4.77
C THR A 36 -13.28 -3.57 3.42
N TYR A 37 -12.28 -3.44 2.55
CA TYR A 37 -12.46 -2.96 1.18
C TYR A 37 -11.74 -3.87 0.21
N TYR A 38 -12.26 -4.00 -1.00
CA TYR A 38 -11.48 -4.54 -2.10
C TYR A 38 -10.50 -3.49 -2.59
N GLU A 39 -9.25 -3.89 -2.77
CA GLU A 39 -8.24 -3.06 -3.40
C GLU A 39 -8.45 -3.06 -4.92
N PRO A 40 -8.54 -1.88 -5.56
CA PRO A 40 -8.59 -1.79 -7.01
C PRO A 40 -7.39 -2.46 -7.69
N VAL A 41 -7.61 -2.94 -8.90
CA VAL A 41 -6.55 -3.52 -9.74
C VAL A 41 -5.46 -2.47 -9.98
N ASP A 42 -4.21 -2.91 -10.08
CA ASP A 42 -3.02 -2.08 -10.29
C ASP A 42 -2.67 -1.12 -9.14
N GLU A 43 -3.36 -1.22 -8.00
CA GLU A 43 -2.95 -0.59 -6.76
C GLU A 43 -2.03 -1.51 -5.96
N ALA A 44 -1.09 -0.91 -5.22
CA ALA A 44 -0.12 -1.61 -4.38
C ALA A 44 0.07 -0.92 -3.02
N LEU A 45 -0.97 -0.92 -2.20
CA LEU A 45 -0.80 -0.56 -0.80
C LEU A 45 -0.04 -1.68 -0.07
N THR A 46 0.79 -1.31 0.90
CA THR A 46 1.42 -2.24 1.84
C THR A 46 0.80 -2.08 3.23
N GLY A 47 0.95 -3.10 4.08
CA GLY A 47 0.46 -3.03 5.45
C GLY A 47 1.29 -2.06 6.29
N PHE A 48 0.63 -1.18 7.04
CA PHE A 48 1.29 -0.22 7.91
C PHE A 48 0.46 0.10 9.15
N GLN A 49 1.08 0.80 10.11
CA GLN A 49 0.41 1.27 11.32
C GLN A 49 0.61 2.78 11.46
N TYR A 50 -0.46 3.51 11.77
CA TYR A 50 -0.43 4.96 11.94
C TYR A 50 -1.42 5.40 13.02
N LYS A 51 -0.91 5.95 14.14
CA LYS A 51 -1.72 6.56 15.21
C LYS A 51 -2.97 5.75 15.64
N GLY A 52 -2.83 4.41 15.74
CA GLY A 52 -3.92 3.51 16.13
C GLY A 52 -4.83 3.02 14.99
N LEU A 53 -4.53 3.39 13.74
CA LEU A 53 -5.00 2.72 12.54
C LEU A 53 -3.99 1.64 12.15
N TYR A 54 -4.47 0.43 11.98
CA TYR A 54 -3.74 -0.71 11.44
C TYR A 54 -4.30 -1.00 10.05
N VAL A 55 -3.45 -0.91 9.04
CA VAL A 55 -3.78 -1.25 7.65
C VAL A 55 -3.14 -2.59 7.34
N SER A 56 -3.95 -3.55 6.93
CA SER A 56 -3.50 -4.88 6.53
C SER A 56 -3.99 -5.20 5.13
N ILE A 57 -3.12 -5.82 4.34
CA ILE A 57 -3.42 -6.24 2.97
C ILE A 57 -3.44 -7.76 2.95
N LYS A 58 -4.55 -8.33 2.46
CA LYS A 58 -4.75 -9.78 2.40
C LYS A 58 -5.10 -10.19 0.99
N ASP A 59 -4.69 -11.39 0.58
CA ASP A 59 -5.04 -11.94 -0.73
C ASP A 59 -6.47 -12.52 -0.75
N GLU A 60 -6.98 -12.91 0.43
CA GLU A 60 -8.30 -13.53 0.60
C GLU A 60 -9.05 -12.99 1.83
N ASN A 61 -10.38 -13.11 1.79
CA ASN A 61 -11.23 -12.72 2.92
C ASN A 61 -11.32 -13.89 3.90
N GLU A 62 -10.50 -13.86 4.94
CA GLU A 62 -10.59 -14.84 6.02
C GLU A 62 -11.51 -14.32 7.12
N VAL A 63 -12.55 -15.11 7.44
CA VAL A 63 -13.37 -14.86 8.62
C VAL A 63 -12.53 -15.18 9.85
N VAL A 64 -12.07 -14.14 10.52
CA VAL A 64 -11.24 -14.28 11.74
C VAL A 64 -12.16 -14.47 12.95
N GLU A 65 -11.92 -15.51 13.74
CA GLU A 65 -12.63 -15.77 15.00
C GLU A 65 -12.61 -14.55 15.93
N GLY A 66 -13.71 -14.32 16.65
CA GLY A 66 -13.87 -13.20 17.59
C GLY A 66 -14.33 -11.89 16.96
N TRP A 67 -14.47 -11.80 15.64
CA TRP A 67 -15.03 -10.61 14.97
C TRP A 67 -16.54 -10.77 14.72
N GLY A 68 -17.34 -9.90 15.32
CA GLY A 68 -18.78 -9.81 15.09
C GLY A 68 -19.13 -8.82 14.00
N LEU A 69 -19.98 -9.20 13.05
CA LEU A 69 -20.47 -8.30 12.00
C LEU A 69 -21.39 -7.23 12.60
N VAL A 70 -21.02 -5.95 12.48
CA VAL A 70 -21.80 -4.82 13.03
C VAL A 70 -22.38 -3.90 11.97
N ARG A 71 -21.88 -3.98 10.74
CA ARG A 71 -22.48 -3.34 9.57
C ARG A 71 -22.47 -4.34 8.42
N ASN A 72 -23.64 -4.91 8.15
CA ASN A 72 -23.85 -5.89 7.09
C ASN A 72 -24.11 -5.18 5.76
N LEU A 73 -23.06 -4.55 5.21
CA LEU A 73 -22.99 -4.14 3.82
C LEU A 73 -22.13 -5.12 3.06
N ASP A 74 -22.24 -5.10 1.73
CA ASP A 74 -21.23 -5.73 0.87
C ASP A 74 -19.88 -5.03 1.02
N ILE A 75 -18.80 -5.78 0.77
CA ILE A 75 -17.45 -5.21 0.73
C ILE A 75 -17.37 -4.27 -0.47
N ALA A 76 -17.14 -2.98 -0.20
CA ALA A 76 -16.99 -1.97 -1.22
C ALA A 76 -15.57 -1.98 -1.81
N MET A 77 -15.44 -1.54 -3.07
CA MET A 77 -14.14 -1.15 -3.61
C MET A 77 -13.62 0.08 -2.86
N ALA A 78 -12.32 0.11 -2.55
CA ALA A 78 -11.69 1.29 -1.98
C ALA A 78 -11.79 2.46 -2.99
N SER A 79 -12.33 3.59 -2.56
CA SER A 79 -12.47 4.76 -3.41
C SER A 79 -11.10 5.39 -3.72
N PRO A 80 -10.97 6.15 -4.82
CA PRO A 80 -9.75 6.90 -5.11
C PRO A 80 -9.33 7.84 -3.98
N ASP A 81 -10.29 8.50 -3.33
CA ASP A 81 -10.03 9.41 -2.20
C ASP A 81 -9.49 8.65 -0.98
N LEU A 82 -10.10 7.49 -0.66
CA LEU A 82 -9.62 6.63 0.41
C LEU A 82 -8.20 6.14 0.13
N LEU A 83 -7.93 5.66 -1.08
CA LEU A 83 -6.60 5.19 -1.47
C LEU A 83 -5.55 6.29 -1.38
N THR A 84 -5.90 7.51 -1.81
CA THR A 84 -4.99 8.67 -1.72
C THR A 84 -4.61 8.94 -0.26
N ILE A 85 -5.60 8.99 0.64
CA ILE A 85 -5.37 9.17 2.07
C ILE A 85 -4.48 8.05 2.63
N LEU A 86 -4.77 6.79 2.31
CA LEU A 86 -4.00 5.65 2.81
C LEU A 86 -2.56 5.65 2.30
N LYS A 87 -2.33 5.99 1.03
CA LYS A 87 -0.98 6.12 0.45
C LYS A 87 -0.21 7.27 1.10
N ASP A 88 -0.85 8.40 1.36
CA ASP A 88 -0.19 9.52 2.05
C ASP A 88 0.24 9.14 3.48
N LEU A 89 -0.57 8.35 4.18
CA LEU A 89 -0.22 7.80 5.50
C LEU A 89 0.91 6.77 5.41
N GLU A 90 0.87 5.90 4.40
CA GLU A 90 1.91 4.89 4.13
C GLU A 90 3.29 5.53 3.94
N VAL A 91 3.38 6.60 3.14
CA VAL A 91 4.64 7.32 2.85
C VAL A 91 5.34 7.77 4.12
N ASN A 92 4.59 8.36 5.06
CA ASN A 92 5.16 8.81 6.33
C ASN A 92 5.78 7.62 7.08
N LYS A 93 5.12 6.46 7.06
CA LYS A 93 5.62 5.29 7.76
C LYS A 93 6.82 4.65 7.08
N LEU A 94 6.80 4.50 5.76
CA LEU A 94 7.94 3.96 5.01
C LEU A 94 9.17 4.87 5.14
N THR A 95 8.96 6.18 5.28
CA THR A 95 10.06 7.14 5.54
C THR A 95 10.71 6.88 6.89
N GLU A 96 9.93 6.63 7.96
CA GLU A 96 10.46 6.25 9.27
C GLU A 96 11.21 4.90 9.24
N GLN A 97 10.80 3.98 8.36
CA GLN A 97 11.38 2.65 8.22
C GLN A 97 12.59 2.62 7.27
N ARG A 98 12.97 3.76 6.67
CA ARG A 98 14.06 3.81 5.71
C ARG A 98 15.40 3.54 6.40
N GLN A 99 15.97 2.36 6.17
CA GLN A 99 17.13 1.87 6.95
C GLN A 99 18.44 1.75 6.16
N GLY A 100 18.42 1.90 4.83
CA GLY A 100 19.66 1.90 4.03
C GLY A 100 20.41 0.57 3.97
N LEU A 101 19.76 -0.53 4.33
CA LEU A 101 20.38 -1.85 4.48
C LEU A 101 20.54 -2.61 3.15
N GLY A 102 20.06 -2.06 2.03
CA GLY A 102 20.04 -2.76 0.74
C GLY A 102 19.01 -3.88 0.71
N VAL A 103 18.70 -4.39 -0.49
CA VAL A 103 17.75 -5.49 -0.67
C VAL A 103 18.49 -6.81 -0.85
N GLU A 104 18.12 -7.82 -0.06
CA GLU A 104 18.56 -9.19 -0.27
C GLU A 104 17.86 -9.82 -1.49
N LEU A 105 18.63 -10.37 -2.43
CA LEU A 105 18.12 -10.94 -3.68
C LEU A 105 17.60 -12.38 -3.49
N LYS A 106 16.40 -12.52 -2.93
CA LYS A 106 15.75 -13.83 -2.75
C LYS A 106 14.23 -13.77 -2.93
N GLY A 107 13.61 -14.91 -3.24
CA GLY A 107 12.16 -15.00 -3.42
C GLY A 107 11.66 -14.08 -4.53
N TRP A 108 10.52 -13.41 -4.29
CA TRP A 108 9.83 -12.63 -5.32
C TRP A 108 10.69 -11.53 -5.96
N ILE A 109 11.64 -10.92 -5.23
CA ILE A 109 12.51 -9.89 -5.81
C ILE A 109 13.55 -10.48 -6.77
N PHE A 110 14.05 -11.68 -6.47
CA PHE A 110 14.94 -12.40 -7.38
C PHE A 110 14.20 -12.76 -8.67
N ASP A 111 12.98 -13.29 -8.54
CA ASP A 111 12.12 -13.61 -9.68
C ASP A 111 11.80 -12.35 -10.51
N LEU A 112 11.51 -11.22 -9.84
CA LEU A 112 11.22 -9.95 -10.51
C LEU A 112 12.43 -9.42 -11.29
N ILE A 113 13.64 -9.51 -10.73
CA ILE A 113 14.86 -9.05 -11.42
C ILE A 113 15.19 -9.95 -12.62
N CYS A 114 15.04 -11.26 -12.48
CA CYS A 114 15.30 -12.20 -13.57
C CYS A 114 14.29 -12.08 -14.71
N ASN A 115 13.01 -11.91 -14.41
CA ASN A 115 11.94 -11.91 -15.41
C ASN A 115 11.60 -10.51 -15.93
N GLY A 116 11.86 -9.48 -15.12
CA GLY A 116 11.53 -8.09 -15.37
C GLY A 116 10.15 -7.65 -14.90
N ILE A 117 9.90 -6.34 -15.00
CA ILE A 117 8.64 -5.71 -14.56
C ILE A 117 7.66 -5.61 -15.74
N TYR A 118 6.44 -6.14 -15.56
CA TYR A 118 5.37 -6.18 -16.58
C TYR A 118 4.09 -5.42 -16.17
N THR A 119 3.91 -5.14 -14.90
CA THR A 119 2.65 -4.60 -14.37
C THR A 119 2.86 -3.33 -13.55
N ARG A 120 1.78 -2.55 -13.42
CA ARG A 120 1.72 -1.41 -12.51
C ARG A 120 1.91 -1.87 -11.06
N TYR A 121 1.28 -2.98 -10.68
CA TYR A 121 1.45 -3.57 -9.36
C TYR A 121 2.93 -3.85 -9.01
N GLU A 122 3.65 -4.56 -9.86
CA GLU A 122 5.08 -4.84 -9.69
C GLU A 122 5.91 -3.56 -9.64
N THR A 123 5.62 -2.59 -10.51
CA THR A 123 6.28 -1.28 -10.51
C THR A 123 6.12 -0.59 -9.15
N SER A 124 4.91 -0.61 -8.60
CA SER A 124 4.54 0.06 -7.37
C SER A 124 5.16 -0.61 -6.12
N LEU A 125 5.24 -1.94 -6.11
CA LEU A 125 5.98 -2.70 -5.10
C LEU A 125 7.48 -2.46 -5.16
N PHE A 126 8.05 -2.46 -6.37
CA PHE A 126 9.47 -2.28 -6.60
C PHE A 126 9.96 -0.92 -6.07
N VAL A 127 9.22 0.15 -6.37
CA VAL A 127 9.53 1.50 -5.87
C VAL A 127 9.53 1.55 -4.33
N ARG A 128 8.50 1.00 -3.67
CA ARG A 128 8.41 0.97 -2.20
C ARG A 128 9.56 0.19 -1.57
N LEU A 129 9.87 -0.99 -2.14
CA LEU A 129 10.94 -1.85 -1.64
C LEU A 129 12.29 -1.11 -1.68
N LEU A 130 12.64 -0.52 -2.83
CA LEU A 130 13.91 0.19 -2.98
C LEU A 130 13.96 1.45 -2.10
N PHE A 131 12.85 2.17 -1.96
CA PHE A 131 12.77 3.35 -1.09
C PHE A 131 13.08 3.00 0.37
N VAL A 132 12.38 2.02 0.94
CA VAL A 132 12.57 1.59 2.34
C VAL A 132 13.99 1.05 2.57
N ASN A 133 14.56 0.38 1.57
CA ASN A 133 15.93 -0.13 1.66
C ASN A 133 17.01 0.92 1.35
N GLY A 134 16.60 2.18 1.17
CA GLY A 134 17.47 3.36 1.15
C GLY A 134 18.09 3.71 -0.20
N TYR A 135 17.69 3.04 -1.28
CA TYR A 135 18.19 3.35 -2.63
C TYR A 135 17.82 4.79 -3.01
N SER A 136 18.77 5.49 -3.63
CA SER A 136 18.53 6.83 -4.18
C SER A 136 17.59 6.78 -5.38
N PHE A 137 17.01 7.92 -5.75
CA PHE A 137 16.16 8.00 -6.94
C PHE A 137 16.90 7.58 -8.21
N ASN A 138 18.18 7.98 -8.37
CA ASN A 138 18.98 7.59 -9.53
C ASN A 138 19.17 6.08 -9.60
N GLN A 139 19.49 5.43 -8.47
CA GLN A 139 19.60 3.97 -8.41
C GLN A 139 18.27 3.28 -8.75
N LEU A 140 17.16 3.82 -8.26
CA LEU A 140 15.81 3.33 -8.60
C LEU A 140 15.54 3.43 -10.11
N VAL A 141 15.87 4.58 -10.73
CA VAL A 141 15.70 4.80 -12.18
C VAL A 141 16.57 3.85 -12.99
N ASP A 142 17.84 3.68 -12.63
CA ASP A 142 18.77 2.80 -13.32
C ASP A 142 18.29 1.34 -13.28
N LEU A 143 17.91 0.87 -12.08
CA LEU A 143 17.41 -0.49 -11.92
C LEU A 143 16.07 -0.71 -12.65
N PHE A 144 15.12 0.21 -12.52
CA PHE A 144 13.83 0.13 -13.23
C PHE A 144 14.04 0.07 -14.74
N SER A 145 14.88 0.96 -15.28
CA SER A 145 15.16 1.04 -16.72
C SER A 145 15.82 -0.23 -17.26
N ALA A 146 16.62 -0.91 -16.44
CA ALA A 146 17.28 -2.16 -16.82
C ALA A 146 16.32 -3.35 -16.89
N ILE A 147 15.29 -3.39 -16.03
CA ILE A 147 14.45 -4.59 -15.87
C ILE A 147 13.02 -4.42 -16.39
N VAL A 148 12.56 -3.21 -16.70
CA VAL A 148 11.23 -2.97 -17.24
C VAL A 148 11.05 -3.62 -18.62
N LYS A 149 9.93 -4.31 -18.82
CA LYS A 149 9.61 -5.01 -20.09
C LYS A 149 8.57 -4.26 -20.92
N ARG A 150 7.87 -3.32 -20.30
CA ARG A 150 6.78 -2.54 -20.88
C ARG A 150 7.03 -1.05 -20.75
N LYS A 151 7.27 -0.38 -21.88
CA LYS A 151 7.64 1.04 -21.92
C LYS A 151 6.53 1.96 -21.39
N ASP A 152 5.28 1.54 -21.52
CA ASP A 152 4.10 2.26 -21.02
C ASP A 152 4.03 2.34 -19.48
N LEU A 153 4.86 1.56 -18.77
CA LEU A 153 4.99 1.66 -17.32
C LEU A 153 5.83 2.85 -16.86
N ALA A 154 6.60 3.50 -17.74
CA ALA A 154 7.50 4.59 -17.36
C ALA A 154 6.77 5.79 -16.74
N SER A 155 5.63 6.20 -17.30
CA SER A 155 4.83 7.29 -16.72
C SER A 155 4.31 6.94 -15.33
N TYR A 156 3.77 5.72 -15.17
CA TYR A 156 3.28 5.25 -13.87
C TYR A 156 4.42 5.08 -12.84
N PHE A 157 5.59 4.62 -13.27
CA PHE A 157 6.78 4.57 -12.42
C PHE A 157 7.13 5.94 -11.84
N LEU A 158 7.14 6.99 -12.68
CA LEU A 158 7.42 8.35 -12.22
C LEU A 158 6.34 8.88 -11.28
N GLU A 159 5.07 8.57 -11.53
CA GLU A 159 3.96 8.91 -10.63
C GLU A 159 4.18 8.31 -9.24
N VAL A 160 4.49 7.01 -9.14
CA VAL A 160 4.74 6.36 -7.85
C VAL A 160 6.01 6.87 -7.20
N ALA A 161 7.11 7.01 -7.96
CA ALA A 161 8.39 7.46 -7.41
C ALA A 161 8.30 8.87 -6.82
N ARG A 162 7.54 9.78 -7.44
CA ARG A 162 7.32 11.16 -6.94
C ARG A 162 6.68 11.20 -5.56
N ILE A 163 5.84 10.22 -5.23
CA ILE A 163 5.18 10.13 -3.93
C ILE A 163 6.22 9.94 -2.81
N PHE A 164 7.26 9.15 -3.06
CA PHE A 164 8.28 8.80 -2.06
C PHE A 164 9.54 9.68 -2.13
N TYR A 165 9.98 10.05 -3.33
CA TYR A 165 11.23 10.76 -3.60
C TYR A 165 11.00 12.26 -3.83
N LYS A 166 10.27 12.91 -2.90
CA LYS A 166 9.83 14.33 -2.98
C LYS A 166 10.96 15.36 -3.18
N GLU A 167 12.21 14.96 -3.04
CA GLU A 167 13.41 15.83 -3.13
C GLU A 167 14.03 15.92 -4.52
N VAL A 168 13.53 15.18 -5.52
CA VAL A 168 14.06 15.28 -6.90
C VAL A 168 13.20 16.24 -7.70
N ALA A 169 13.63 17.50 -7.76
CA ALA A 169 13.13 18.43 -8.76
C ALA A 169 13.51 17.87 -10.14
N PHE A 170 12.51 17.64 -10.98
CA PHE A 170 12.73 17.34 -12.39
C PHE A 170 13.01 18.68 -13.08
N GLU A 171 14.30 18.97 -13.33
CA GLU A 171 14.71 20.03 -14.26
C GLU A 171 14.44 19.62 -15.71
#